data_AF-A0AAD5UC57-F1
#
_entry.id   AF-A0AAD5UC57-F1
#
_cell.length_a   1.000
_cell.length_b   1.000
_cell.length_c   1.000
_cell.angle_alpha   90.00
_cell.angle_beta   90.00
_cell.angle_gamma   90.00
#
_symmetry.space_group_name_H-M   'P 1'
#
loop_
_entity.id
_entity.type
_entity.pdbx_description
1 polymer ?
#
loop_
_entity_poly.entity_id
_entity_poly.type
_entity_poly.pdbx_seq_one_letter_code
_entity_poly.pdbx_strand_id
1 'polypeptide(L)'
;MDKVNSTTVDNWLSPLQKHIRNGKVEFITIKVRIFGDDMESDFCAKFDEGPLTAEKVCNAVAERQGLSENGKKVFALWIIGRDIELQLRPKHNLFQLMENWNKWVEKYTHFPEANNPAHPICKHWFVFRKEALDSTPVSEYEENALTLLYGEAYQNIQSSRYPCTVEDIVNLSALQLQTHGDYNSIRHTSGYLVEQDRWLYLVPLKMRKKLSAKTWGKRILEAYARHVGKSQTAARKRYLEYVRKFPFNGNSFFPCCQYLPPGAYFEMRQQHHLFGVGADGISILDQDKNKLLFHCGWKNLVWQFNDDNIVMWVLKEGTTINVDEKKKQKYSKQFEIITPQAAIIQNVIERAIHLTKKEETPLNLTYSTRDLKSLNNTTSSLANNRFKEARLTRMEKARSYITDIQKVNGITIIDEDKS
;
A
#
# COMPACT_ATOMS: atom_id res chain seq x y z
N MET A 1 -21.57 -3.25 15.62
CA MET A 1 -22.74 -2.57 15.03
C MET A 1 -22.87 -1.25 15.75
N ASP A 2 -22.23 -0.20 15.22
CA ASP A 2 -22.41 1.17 15.70
C ASP A 2 -23.11 1.95 14.60
N LYS A 3 -24.30 2.46 14.94
CA LYS A 3 -25.08 3.37 14.10
C LYS A 3 -24.35 4.71 14.03
N VAL A 4 -23.74 5.00 12.88
CA VAL A 4 -23.32 6.35 12.52
C VAL A 4 -24.57 7.09 12.05
N ASN A 5 -25.03 8.06 12.84
CA ASN A 5 -26.00 9.05 12.39
C ASN A 5 -25.36 9.96 11.33
N SER A 6 -26.14 10.23 10.29
CA SER A 6 -25.91 11.18 9.19
C SER A 6 -25.53 12.58 9.71
N THR A 7 -24.93 13.52 8.99
CA THR A 7 -24.97 13.85 7.56
C THR A 7 -23.89 14.92 7.39
N THR A 8 -22.69 14.55 6.92
CA THR A 8 -21.82 15.49 6.22
C THR A 8 -21.89 15.07 4.77
N VAL A 9 -22.44 15.94 3.92
CA VAL A 9 -22.33 15.76 2.48
C VAL A 9 -20.83 15.75 2.19
N ASP A 10 -20.31 14.58 1.88
CA ASP A 10 -18.89 14.36 1.65
C ASP A 10 -18.55 15.03 0.31
N ASN A 11 -18.19 16.31 0.37
CA ASN A 11 -17.81 17.19 -0.74
C ASN A 11 -16.42 16.82 -1.31
N TRP A 12 -16.16 15.52 -1.48
CA TRP A 12 -14.95 15.06 -2.14
C TRP A 12 -14.99 15.51 -3.60
N LEU A 13 -13.94 16.23 -4.00
CA LEU A 13 -13.68 16.59 -5.38
C LEU A 13 -12.51 15.76 -5.88
N SER A 14 -12.60 15.30 -7.13
CA SER A 14 -11.49 14.63 -7.80
C SER A 14 -10.20 15.46 -7.65
N PRO A 15 -9.08 14.85 -7.24
CA PRO A 15 -7.81 15.55 -7.10
C PRO A 15 -7.28 16.05 -8.44
N LEU A 16 -7.76 15.53 -9.56
CA LEU A 16 -7.43 15.99 -10.92
C LEU A 16 -8.67 16.61 -11.59
N GLN A 17 -8.55 17.85 -12.06
CA GLN A 17 -9.66 18.60 -12.67
C GLN A 17 -9.21 19.39 -13.90
N LYS A 18 -10.10 19.49 -14.90
CA LYS A 18 -9.98 20.42 -16.04
C LYS A 18 -10.87 21.62 -15.77
N HIS A 19 -10.32 22.82 -15.92
CA HIS A 19 -11.07 24.07 -15.81
C HIS A 19 -11.39 24.55 -17.23
N ILE A 20 -12.68 24.59 -17.56
CA ILE A 20 -13.15 24.85 -18.93
C ILE A 20 -13.84 26.20 -18.98
N ARG A 21 -13.44 27.05 -19.92
CA ARG A 21 -14.08 28.33 -20.22
C ARG A 21 -14.33 28.45 -21.71
N ASN A 22 -15.55 28.80 -22.10
CA ASN A 22 -15.97 28.91 -23.51
C ASN A 22 -15.65 27.66 -24.35
N GLY A 23 -15.82 26.47 -23.77
CA GLY A 23 -15.59 25.19 -24.44
C GLY A 23 -14.12 24.78 -24.62
N LYS A 24 -13.16 25.58 -24.12
CA LYS A 24 -11.72 25.25 -24.13
C LYS A 24 -11.21 25.01 -22.72
N VAL A 25 -10.27 24.07 -22.56
CA VAL A 25 -9.60 23.87 -21.27
C VAL A 25 -8.63 25.04 -21.08
N GLU A 26 -8.86 25.86 -20.05
CA GLU A 26 -7.99 26.99 -19.72
C GLU A 26 -6.73 26.50 -18.98
N PHE A 27 -6.93 25.61 -18.01
CA PHE A 27 -5.85 24.96 -17.26
C PHE A 27 -6.33 23.67 -16.59
N ILE A 28 -5.38 22.87 -16.15
CA ILE A 28 -5.57 21.65 -15.37
C ILE A 28 -5.08 21.92 -13.94
N THR A 29 -5.82 21.45 -12.94
CA THR A 29 -5.35 21.41 -11.55
C THR A 29 -5.18 19.99 -11.07
N ILE A 30 -4.11 19.76 -10.31
CA ILE A 30 -3.92 18.52 -9.58
C ILE A 30 -3.58 18.80 -8.11
N LYS A 31 -4.14 17.98 -7.21
CA LYS A 31 -3.77 17.88 -5.80
C LYS A 31 -2.99 16.59 -5.58
N VAL A 32 -1.81 16.72 -5.00
CA VAL A 32 -0.91 15.60 -4.68
C VAL A 32 -0.56 15.66 -3.21
N ARG A 33 -0.87 14.60 -2.48
CA ARG A 33 -0.52 14.47 -1.09
C ARG A 33 0.98 14.25 -0.92
N ILE A 34 1.56 14.96 0.03
CA ILE A 34 2.95 14.86 0.45
C ILE A 34 3.02 14.69 1.97
N PHE A 35 4.03 13.96 2.43
CA PHE A 35 4.27 13.74 3.86
C PHE A 35 5.48 14.57 4.29
N GLY A 36 5.25 15.74 4.87
CA GLY A 36 6.29 16.65 5.32
C GLY A 36 6.44 16.57 6.83
N ASP A 37 7.52 15.95 7.30
CA ASP A 37 7.74 15.70 8.73
C ASP A 37 6.57 14.91 9.35
N ASP A 38 5.98 15.36 10.45
CA ASP A 38 4.80 14.72 11.06
C ASP A 38 3.46 15.25 10.51
N MET A 39 3.48 16.01 9.41
CA MET A 39 2.30 16.60 8.77
C MET A 39 2.00 15.99 7.41
N GLU A 40 0.72 15.75 7.15
CA GLU A 40 0.19 15.47 5.81
C GLU A 40 -0.27 16.80 5.19
N SER A 41 0.15 17.08 3.95
CA SER A 41 -0.31 18.26 3.23
C SER A 41 -0.54 17.98 1.75
N ASP A 42 -1.35 18.82 1.10
CA ASP A 42 -1.65 18.71 -0.32
C ASP A 42 -0.86 19.76 -1.11
N PHE A 43 0.01 19.30 -2.00
CA PHE A 43 0.59 20.12 -3.07
C PHE A 43 -0.45 20.34 -4.17
N CYS A 44 -0.77 21.60 -4.44
CA CYS A 44 -1.66 21.99 -5.54
C CYS A 44 -0.85 22.61 -6.67
N ALA A 45 -0.99 22.08 -7.89
CA ALA A 45 -0.33 22.62 -9.07
C ALA A 45 -1.32 22.88 -10.20
N LYS A 46 -1.00 23.91 -11.01
CA LYS A 46 -1.67 24.24 -12.26
C LYS A 46 -0.77 23.87 -13.43
N PHE A 47 -1.36 23.31 -14.47
CA PHE A 47 -0.70 22.94 -15.72
C PHE A 47 -1.52 23.47 -16.90
N ASP A 48 -0.84 23.79 -18.00
CA ASP A 48 -1.51 24.13 -19.25
C ASP A 48 -2.29 22.93 -19.82
N GLU A 49 -3.21 23.21 -20.73
CA GLU A 49 -3.94 22.16 -21.45
C GLU A 49 -2.97 21.20 -22.15
N GLY A 50 -3.22 19.90 -21.99
CA GLY A 50 -2.47 18.86 -22.69
C GLY A 50 -2.33 17.57 -21.89
N PRO A 51 -1.48 16.64 -22.36
CA PRO A 51 -1.19 15.42 -21.62
C PRO A 51 -0.43 15.74 -20.34
N LEU A 52 -1.04 15.38 -19.21
CA LEU A 52 -0.43 15.45 -17.89
C LEU A 52 0.10 14.06 -17.53
N THR A 53 1.42 13.89 -17.53
CA THR A 53 2.07 12.62 -17.16
C THR A 53 2.46 12.60 -15.69
N ALA A 54 2.60 11.41 -15.13
CA ALA A 54 3.08 11.22 -13.75
C ALA A 54 4.45 11.90 -13.54
N GLU A 55 5.36 11.83 -14.51
CA GLU A 55 6.67 12.51 -14.45
C GLU A 55 6.56 14.04 -14.34
N LYS A 56 5.68 14.68 -15.12
CA LYS A 56 5.48 16.14 -15.03
C LYS A 56 5.03 16.55 -13.63
N VAL A 57 4.13 15.77 -13.04
CA VAL A 57 3.64 16.00 -11.68
C VAL A 57 4.74 15.76 -10.64
N CYS A 58 5.48 14.65 -10.75
CA CYS A 58 6.62 14.36 -9.88
C CYS A 58 7.68 15.46 -9.93
N ASN A 59 8.02 15.97 -11.12
CA ASN A 59 9.00 17.05 -11.28
C ASN A 59 8.51 18.34 -10.59
N ALA A 60 7.23 18.70 -10.75
CA ALA A 60 6.66 19.88 -10.10
C ALA A 60 6.65 19.76 -8.57
N VAL A 61 6.33 18.57 -8.03
CA VAL A 61 6.41 18.30 -6.58
C VAL A 61 7.87 18.38 -6.13
N ALA A 62 8.79 17.70 -6.83
CA ALA A 62 10.21 17.65 -6.49
C ALA A 62 10.85 19.03 -6.45
N GLU A 63 10.58 19.87 -7.45
CA GLU A 63 11.04 21.26 -7.50
C GLU A 63 10.52 22.05 -6.30
N ARG A 64 9.22 21.94 -5.98
CA ARG A 64 8.62 22.61 -4.82
C ARG A 64 9.22 22.16 -3.48
N GLN A 65 9.57 20.88 -3.37
CA GLN A 65 10.20 20.31 -2.18
C GLN A 65 11.73 20.51 -2.16
N GLY A 66 12.31 21.14 -3.18
CA GLY A 66 13.75 21.36 -3.27
C GLY A 66 14.56 20.06 -3.40
N LEU A 67 14.00 19.03 -4.02
CA LEU A 67 14.70 17.77 -4.26
C LEU A 67 15.68 17.91 -5.43
N SER A 68 16.85 17.29 -5.31
CA SER A 68 17.80 17.18 -6.42
C SER A 68 17.36 16.15 -7.46
N GLU A 69 18.07 16.11 -8.59
CA GLU A 69 17.88 15.11 -9.64
C GLU A 69 18.08 13.66 -9.14
N ASN A 70 18.83 13.46 -8.06
CA ASN A 70 18.97 12.16 -7.43
C ASN A 70 17.89 11.94 -6.36
N GLY A 71 17.59 12.97 -5.56
CA GLY A 71 16.52 12.91 -4.57
C GLY A 71 15.16 12.55 -5.19
N LYS A 72 14.83 13.11 -6.36
CA LYS A 72 13.57 12.81 -7.05
C LYS A 72 13.41 11.35 -7.48
N LYS A 73 14.51 10.61 -7.72
CA LYS A 73 14.46 9.20 -8.17
C LYS A 73 14.02 8.25 -7.06
N VAL A 74 14.08 8.70 -5.81
CA VAL A 74 13.68 7.94 -4.62
C VAL A 74 12.14 7.91 -4.48
N PHE A 75 11.43 8.74 -5.23
CA PHE A 75 9.99 8.91 -5.12
C PHE A 75 9.28 8.64 -6.45
N ALA A 76 7.98 8.37 -6.35
CA ALA A 76 7.07 8.33 -7.49
C ALA A 76 5.68 8.82 -7.13
N LEU A 77 4.88 9.01 -8.17
CA LEU A 77 3.47 9.27 -8.05
C LEU A 77 2.71 7.95 -7.89
N TRP A 78 1.90 7.89 -6.85
CA TRP A 78 0.97 6.80 -6.58
C TRP A 78 -0.45 7.30 -6.72
N ILE A 79 -1.35 6.41 -7.15
CA ILE A 79 -2.79 6.57 -6.98
C ILE A 79 -3.25 5.61 -5.89
N ILE A 80 -3.87 6.15 -4.85
CA ILE A 80 -4.30 5.40 -3.67
C ILE A 80 -5.81 5.56 -3.53
N GLY A 81 -6.53 4.46 -3.64
CA GLY A 81 -7.94 4.32 -3.26
C GLY A 81 -8.08 3.59 -1.94
N ARG A 82 -9.32 3.22 -1.58
CA ARG A 82 -9.61 2.55 -0.29
C ARG A 82 -8.94 1.17 -0.16
N ASP A 83 -9.07 0.33 -1.19
CA ASP A 83 -8.59 -1.05 -1.19
C ASP A 83 -7.64 -1.33 -2.37
N ILE A 84 -7.12 -0.29 -3.03
CA ILE A 84 -6.20 -0.40 -4.17
C ILE A 84 -5.14 0.71 -4.10
N GLU A 85 -3.87 0.33 -4.20
CA GLU A 85 -2.74 1.25 -4.26
C GLU A 85 -1.88 0.90 -5.47
N LEU A 86 -1.65 1.86 -6.38
CA LEU A 86 -0.88 1.63 -7.59
C LEU A 86 0.19 2.70 -7.76
N GLN A 87 1.44 2.27 -7.93
CA GLN A 87 2.51 3.14 -8.38
C GLN A 87 2.36 3.40 -9.89
N LEU A 88 2.44 4.68 -10.28
CA LEU A 88 2.36 5.08 -11.68
C LEU A 88 3.75 5.06 -12.32
N ARG A 89 3.81 4.69 -13.61
CA ARG A 89 5.03 4.82 -14.40
C ARG A 89 5.18 6.28 -14.87
N PRO A 90 6.41 6.79 -15.06
CA PRO A 90 6.66 8.18 -15.44
C PRO A 90 5.82 8.66 -16.65
N LYS A 91 5.65 7.80 -17.66
CA LYS A 91 4.93 8.11 -18.90
C LYS A 91 3.41 7.94 -18.83
N HIS A 92 2.84 7.44 -17.73
CA HIS A 92 1.39 7.32 -17.61
C HIS A 92 0.72 8.68 -17.69
N ASN A 93 -0.25 8.82 -18.60
CA ASN A 93 -1.11 9.99 -18.69
C ASN A 93 -2.25 9.87 -17.66
N LEU A 94 -2.38 10.86 -16.79
CA LEU A 94 -3.31 10.80 -15.67
C LEU A 94 -4.78 10.85 -16.11
N PHE A 95 -5.13 11.55 -17.18
CA PHE A 95 -6.52 11.56 -17.67
C PHE A 95 -6.94 10.22 -18.28
N GLN A 96 -6.06 9.59 -19.07
CA GLN A 96 -6.31 8.25 -19.63
C GLN A 96 -6.41 7.19 -18.54
N LEU A 97 -5.63 7.35 -17.47
CA LEU A 97 -5.75 6.53 -16.26
C LEU A 97 -7.12 6.70 -15.60
N MET A 98 -7.58 7.95 -15.44
CA MET A 98 -8.87 8.24 -14.82
C MET A 98 -10.07 7.75 -15.61
N GLU A 99 -9.98 7.68 -16.95
CA GLU A 99 -11.03 7.10 -17.80
C GLU A 99 -11.32 5.62 -17.48
N ASN A 100 -10.33 4.89 -16.95
CA ASN A 100 -10.44 3.47 -16.63
C ASN A 100 -10.43 3.18 -15.12
N TRP A 101 -10.33 4.20 -14.28
CA TRP A 101 -10.15 4.04 -12.84
C TRP A 101 -11.21 3.15 -12.21
N ASN A 102 -12.49 3.44 -12.45
CA ASN A 102 -13.60 2.69 -11.88
C ASN A 102 -13.60 1.21 -12.30
N LYS A 103 -13.28 0.93 -13.56
CA LYS A 103 -13.16 -0.45 -14.07
C LYS A 103 -12.02 -1.19 -13.37
N TRP A 104 -10.92 -0.50 -13.07
CA TRP A 104 -9.81 -1.08 -12.33
C TRP A 104 -10.15 -1.29 -10.86
N VAL A 105 -10.84 -0.33 -10.22
CA VAL A 105 -11.34 -0.51 -8.85
C VAL A 105 -12.24 -1.75 -8.81
N GLU A 106 -13.28 -1.82 -9.65
CA GLU A 106 -14.19 -2.98 -9.71
C GLU A 106 -13.41 -4.30 -9.90
N LYS A 107 -12.51 -4.34 -10.88
CA LYS A 107 -11.72 -5.54 -11.21
C LYS A 107 -10.81 -5.97 -10.06
N TYR A 108 -10.10 -5.03 -9.43
CA TYR A 108 -9.02 -5.32 -8.49
C TYR A 108 -9.42 -5.20 -7.02
N THR A 109 -10.67 -4.85 -6.73
CA THR A 109 -11.23 -4.92 -5.37
C THR A 109 -12.43 -5.85 -5.27
N HIS A 110 -12.96 -6.33 -6.41
CA HIS A 110 -14.21 -7.10 -6.49
C HIS A 110 -15.39 -6.39 -5.81
N PHE A 111 -15.43 -5.05 -5.94
CA PHE A 111 -16.47 -4.20 -5.36
C PHE A 111 -17.40 -3.71 -6.50
N PRO A 112 -18.56 -4.35 -6.73
CA PRO A 112 -19.42 -4.06 -7.89
C PRO A 112 -19.90 -2.61 -7.97
N GLU A 113 -20.10 -1.95 -6.82
CA GLU A 113 -20.55 -0.56 -6.70
C GLU A 113 -19.53 0.44 -7.26
N ALA A 114 -18.31 -0.01 -7.59
CA ALA A 114 -17.36 0.79 -8.36
C ALA A 114 -17.87 1.14 -9.76
N ASN A 115 -18.91 0.46 -10.26
CA ASN A 115 -19.63 0.85 -11.47
C ASN A 115 -20.20 2.27 -11.41
N ASN A 116 -20.48 2.78 -10.20
CA ASN A 116 -20.90 4.14 -9.95
C ASN A 116 -19.67 5.01 -9.60
N PRO A 117 -19.28 5.96 -10.47
CA PRO A 117 -18.15 6.86 -10.21
C PRO A 117 -18.27 7.69 -8.92
N ALA A 118 -19.49 7.95 -8.45
CA ALA A 118 -19.73 8.70 -7.23
C ALA A 118 -19.63 7.84 -5.96
N HIS A 119 -19.55 6.51 -6.09
CA HIS A 119 -19.45 5.63 -4.93
C HIS A 119 -18.12 5.87 -4.19
N PRO A 120 -18.10 5.90 -2.84
CA PRO A 120 -16.89 6.17 -2.06
C PRO A 120 -15.70 5.25 -2.34
N ILE A 121 -15.93 4.04 -2.88
CA ILE A 121 -14.86 3.11 -3.27
C ILE A 121 -13.97 3.67 -4.41
N CYS A 122 -14.53 4.53 -5.26
CA CYS A 122 -13.83 5.15 -6.39
C CYS A 122 -13.05 6.41 -5.97
N LYS A 123 -13.22 6.89 -4.74
CA LYS A 123 -12.42 7.99 -4.20
C LYS A 123 -10.96 7.59 -4.16
N HIS A 124 -10.11 8.51 -4.58
CA HIS A 124 -8.69 8.29 -4.72
C HIS A 124 -7.91 9.57 -4.44
N TRP A 125 -6.63 9.39 -4.15
CA TRP A 125 -5.67 10.45 -3.96
C TRP A 125 -4.42 10.17 -4.77
N PHE A 126 -3.87 11.22 -5.38
CA PHE A 126 -2.49 11.16 -5.85
C PHE A 126 -1.57 11.42 -4.67
N VAL A 127 -0.56 10.57 -4.49
CA VAL A 127 0.38 10.66 -3.38
C VAL A 127 1.80 10.59 -3.92
N PHE A 128 2.63 11.56 -3.56
CA PHE A 128 4.05 11.54 -3.84
C PHE A 128 4.77 10.91 -2.66
N ARG A 129 5.27 9.69 -2.86
CA ARG A 129 5.86 8.85 -1.82
C ARG A 129 6.95 7.96 -2.41
N LYS A 130 7.66 7.22 -1.55
CA LYS A 130 8.80 6.39 -1.94
C LYS A 130 8.47 5.50 -3.16
N GLU A 131 9.41 5.46 -4.10
CA GLU A 131 9.41 4.52 -5.24
C GLU A 131 9.47 3.09 -4.68
N ALA A 132 8.53 2.25 -5.11
CA ALA A 132 8.52 0.85 -4.75
C ALA A 132 9.84 0.23 -5.17
N LEU A 133 10.39 -0.61 -4.28
CA LEU A 133 11.64 -1.34 -4.50
C LEU A 133 12.90 -0.44 -4.50
N ASP A 134 12.81 0.85 -4.16
CA ASP A 134 14.00 1.67 -3.90
C ASP A 134 14.79 1.10 -2.71
N SER A 135 16.01 0.66 -3.00
CA SER A 135 16.96 0.02 -2.09
C SER A 135 18.03 0.99 -1.57
N THR A 136 18.01 2.27 -2.00
CA THR A 136 19.01 3.29 -1.63
C THR A 136 19.25 3.33 -0.11
N PRO A 137 20.49 3.24 0.39
CA PRO A 137 20.79 3.33 1.82
C PRO A 137 20.37 4.66 2.45
N VAL A 138 19.95 4.63 3.72
CA VAL A 138 19.48 5.85 4.43
C VAL A 138 20.57 6.92 4.51
N SER A 139 21.84 6.52 4.57
CA SER A 139 22.99 7.42 4.60
C SER A 139 23.16 8.25 3.34
N GLU A 140 22.64 7.79 2.21
CA GLU A 140 22.78 8.41 0.88
C GLU A 140 21.66 9.39 0.55
N TYR A 141 20.57 9.40 1.32
CA TYR A 141 19.50 10.36 1.11
C TYR A 141 19.92 11.78 1.49
N GLU A 142 19.58 12.73 0.63
CA GLU A 142 19.67 14.15 0.93
C GLU A 142 18.62 14.59 1.97
N GLU A 143 18.82 15.77 2.57
CA GLU A 143 18.00 16.24 3.70
C GLU A 143 16.50 16.41 3.37
N ASN A 144 16.17 16.96 2.20
CA ASN A 144 14.79 17.12 1.77
C ASN A 144 14.12 15.75 1.53
N ALA A 145 14.84 14.80 0.92
CA ALA A 145 14.35 13.44 0.76
C ALA A 145 14.15 12.74 2.12
N LEU A 146 15.07 12.92 3.07
CA LEU A 146 14.94 12.37 4.43
C LEU A 146 13.70 12.89 5.14
N THR A 147 13.37 14.17 5.00
CA THR A 147 12.17 14.77 5.59
C THR A 147 10.90 14.11 5.06
N LEU A 148 10.82 13.91 3.73
CA LEU A 148 9.66 13.27 3.10
C LEU A 148 9.53 11.78 3.45
N LEU A 149 10.65 11.05 3.43
CA LEU A 149 10.70 9.63 3.78
C LEU A 149 10.36 9.42 5.26
N TYR A 150 10.85 10.29 6.14
CA TYR A 150 10.51 10.27 7.56
C TYR A 150 9.00 10.46 7.74
N GLY A 151 8.40 11.42 7.03
CA GLY A 151 6.96 11.63 7.10
C GLY A 151 6.14 10.44 6.61
N GLU A 152 6.55 9.82 5.49
CA GLU A 152 5.90 8.59 5.04
C GLU A 152 6.01 7.45 6.07
N ALA A 153 7.20 7.26 6.66
CA ALA A 153 7.41 6.24 7.69
C ALA A 153 6.55 6.51 8.94
N TYR A 154 6.51 7.76 9.40
CA TYR A 154 5.67 8.20 10.50
C TYR A 154 4.20 7.91 10.22
N GLN A 155 3.68 8.23 9.03
CA GLN A 155 2.29 7.94 8.67
C GLN A 155 1.98 6.44 8.62
N ASN A 156 2.90 5.61 8.10
CA ASN A 156 2.73 4.15 8.12
C ASN A 156 2.62 3.59 9.56
N ILE A 157 3.30 4.20 10.53
CA ILE A 157 3.24 3.83 11.95
C ILE A 157 1.96 4.37 12.59
N GLN A 158 1.61 5.64 12.40
CA GLN A 158 0.42 6.26 13.00
C GLN A 158 -0.89 5.62 12.51
N SER A 159 -0.98 5.30 11.22
CA SER A 159 -2.10 4.55 10.65
C SER A 159 -2.13 3.08 11.09
N SER A 160 -1.12 2.61 11.82
CA SER A 160 -0.91 1.20 12.20
C SER A 160 -0.80 0.26 10.99
N ARG A 161 -0.42 0.78 9.83
CA ARG A 161 -0.11 -0.02 8.64
C ARG A 161 1.12 -0.88 8.89
N TYR A 162 2.12 -0.31 9.54
CA TYR A 162 3.30 -1.02 10.04
C TYR A 162 3.02 -1.57 11.44
N PRO A 163 3.01 -2.91 11.63
CA PRO A 163 2.83 -3.47 12.94
C PRO A 163 4.06 -3.20 13.81
N CYS A 164 3.85 -2.48 14.91
CA CYS A 164 4.91 -2.12 15.85
C CYS A 164 4.66 -2.74 17.23
N THR A 165 5.74 -3.16 17.89
CA THR A 165 5.72 -3.51 19.31
C THR A 165 5.65 -2.25 20.17
N VAL A 166 5.42 -2.42 21.47
CA VAL A 166 5.48 -1.30 22.43
C VAL A 166 6.86 -0.64 22.42
N GLU A 167 7.93 -1.42 22.31
CA GLU A 167 9.30 -0.91 22.33
C GLU A 167 9.65 -0.16 21.03
N ASP A 168 9.14 -0.61 19.89
CA ASP A 168 9.27 0.13 18.63
C ASP A 168 8.65 1.52 18.78
N ILE A 169 7.41 1.61 19.28
CA ILE A 169 6.73 2.90 19.49
C ILE A 169 7.51 3.79 20.45
N VAL A 170 7.98 3.29 21.59
CA VAL A 170 8.78 4.09 22.54
C VAL A 170 10.01 4.70 21.86
N ASN A 171 10.78 3.90 21.12
CA ASN A 171 12.01 4.37 20.48
C ASN A 171 11.73 5.35 19.34
N LEU A 172 10.70 5.08 18.53
CA LEU A 172 10.32 5.93 17.40
C LEU A 172 9.73 7.26 17.89
N SER A 173 8.88 7.24 18.92
CA SER A 173 8.34 8.46 19.55
C SER A 173 9.44 9.32 20.18
N ALA A 174 10.46 8.71 20.79
CA ALA A 174 11.60 9.44 21.34
C ALA A 174 12.43 10.14 20.25
N LEU A 175 12.65 9.47 19.12
CA LEU A 175 13.30 10.05 17.95
C LEU A 175 12.46 11.16 17.32
N GLN A 176 11.13 10.99 17.26
CA GLN A 176 10.19 12.03 16.80
C GLN A 176 10.27 13.28 17.69
N LEU A 177 10.36 13.15 19.02
CA LEU A 177 10.57 14.32 19.87
C LEU A 177 11.91 15.01 19.58
N GLN A 178 12.95 14.22 19.31
CA GLN A 178 14.27 14.74 18.94
C GLN A 178 14.26 15.48 17.59
N THR A 179 13.38 15.15 16.64
CA THR A 179 13.25 15.94 15.39
C THR A 179 12.70 17.34 15.65
N HIS A 180 12.07 17.58 16.81
CA HIS A 180 11.50 18.87 17.20
C HIS A 180 12.38 19.66 18.19
N GLY A 181 13.45 19.07 18.71
CA GLY A 181 14.41 19.74 19.59
C GLY A 181 15.04 18.82 20.62
N ASP A 182 15.99 19.35 21.38
CA ASP A 182 16.70 18.61 22.43
C ASP A 182 15.86 18.45 23.71
N TYR A 183 16.05 17.31 24.37
CA TYR A 183 15.46 17.08 25.69
C TYR A 183 16.02 18.07 26.73
N ASN A 184 15.14 18.66 27.52
CA ASN A 184 15.48 19.52 28.65
C ASN A 184 14.70 19.06 29.88
N SER A 185 15.40 18.68 30.95
CA SER A 185 14.78 18.12 32.17
C SER A 185 13.86 19.09 32.92
N ILE A 186 14.06 20.40 32.77
CA ILE A 186 13.22 21.44 33.38
C ILE A 186 11.90 21.58 32.60
N ARG A 187 11.95 21.50 31.26
CA ARG A 187 10.77 21.61 30.39
C ARG A 187 10.00 20.31 30.25
N HIS A 188 10.71 19.18 30.17
CA HIS A 188 10.17 17.86 29.86
C HIS A 188 10.00 17.04 31.14
N THR A 189 9.23 17.58 32.07
CA THR A 189 8.87 16.90 33.33
C THR A 189 7.98 15.68 33.07
N SER A 190 7.73 14.86 34.09
CA SER A 190 6.96 13.61 33.97
C SER A 190 5.52 13.79 33.43
N GLY A 191 4.93 14.98 33.63
CA GLY A 191 3.61 15.35 33.12
C GLY A 191 3.60 15.88 31.68
N TYR A 192 4.76 16.26 31.12
CA TYR A 192 4.88 16.97 29.84
C TYR A 192 4.05 16.32 28.72
N LEU A 193 4.18 15.00 28.53
CA LEU A 193 3.46 14.31 27.46
C LEU A 193 1.97 14.06 27.76
N VAL A 194 1.57 14.00 29.04
CA VAL A 194 0.25 13.53 29.46
C VAL A 194 -0.72 14.68 29.71
N GLU A 195 -0.29 15.74 30.41
CA GLU A 195 -1.16 16.84 30.84
C GLU A 195 -1.80 17.61 29.67
N GLN A 196 -1.17 17.59 28.50
CA GLN A 196 -1.64 18.21 27.26
C GLN A 196 -1.92 17.19 26.16
N ASP A 197 -2.07 15.91 26.50
CA ASP A 197 -2.35 14.83 25.56
C ASP A 197 -1.38 14.72 24.36
N ARG A 198 -0.16 15.27 24.50
CA ARG A 198 0.89 15.21 23.47
C ARG A 198 1.28 13.78 23.10
N TRP A 199 1.18 12.86 24.04
CA TRP A 199 1.41 11.43 23.79
C TRP A 199 0.48 10.83 22.72
N LEU A 200 -0.70 11.42 22.47
CA LEU A 200 -1.62 10.94 21.44
C LEU A 200 -1.07 11.10 20.02
N TYR A 201 -0.22 12.10 19.78
CA TYR A 201 0.46 12.30 18.48
C TYR A 201 1.67 11.36 18.30
N LEU A 202 2.18 10.82 19.41
CA LEU A 202 3.34 9.94 19.41
C LEU A 202 2.93 8.46 19.32
N VAL A 203 1.79 8.09 19.91
CA VAL A 203 1.33 6.71 20.05
C VAL A 203 0.10 6.44 19.15
N PRO A 204 0.21 5.52 18.17
CA PRO A 204 -0.89 5.15 17.28
C PRO A 204 -2.13 4.68 18.04
N LEU A 205 -3.32 4.99 17.52
CA LEU A 205 -4.60 4.71 18.19
C LEU A 205 -4.74 3.26 18.67
N LYS A 206 -4.37 2.28 17.83
CA LYS A 206 -4.44 0.84 18.17
C LYS A 206 -3.48 0.44 19.29
N MET A 207 -2.42 1.22 19.54
CA MET A 207 -1.40 0.96 20.56
C MET A 207 -1.70 1.62 21.90
N ARG A 208 -2.57 2.64 21.94
CA ARG A 208 -2.86 3.43 23.14
C ARG A 208 -3.35 2.59 24.32
N LYS A 209 -4.11 1.52 24.07
CA LYS A 209 -4.65 0.61 25.11
C LYS A 209 -3.61 -0.37 25.68
N LYS A 210 -2.40 -0.46 25.12
CA LYS A 210 -1.38 -1.43 25.56
C LYS A 210 -0.69 -1.02 26.87
N LEU A 211 -0.63 0.27 27.18
CA LEU A 211 -0.09 0.82 28.43
C LEU A 211 -0.91 2.03 28.87
N SER A 212 -0.81 2.43 30.14
CA SER A 212 -1.38 3.70 30.60
C SER A 212 -0.67 4.90 29.97
N ALA A 213 -1.38 6.02 29.81
CA ALA A 213 -0.80 7.28 29.30
C ALA A 213 0.45 7.71 30.10
N LYS A 214 0.40 7.57 31.44
CA LYS A 214 1.54 7.86 32.33
C LYS A 214 2.74 6.96 32.06
N THR A 215 2.50 5.67 31.81
CA THR A 215 3.57 4.71 31.49
C THR A 215 4.18 4.99 30.12
N TRP A 216 3.36 5.31 29.11
CA TRP A 216 3.83 5.76 27.80
C TRP A 216 4.69 7.02 27.92
N GLY A 217 4.16 8.05 28.57
CA GLY A 217 4.84 9.33 28.76
C GLY A 217 6.20 9.15 29.43
N LYS A 218 6.26 8.40 30.54
CA LYS A 218 7.52 8.10 31.25
C LYS A 218 8.55 7.41 30.33
N ARG A 219 8.17 6.30 29.67
CA ARG A 219 9.12 5.53 28.84
C ARG A 219 9.62 6.31 27.64
N ILE A 220 8.74 7.10 27.00
CA ILE A 220 9.11 7.94 25.86
C ILE A 220 10.09 9.04 26.30
N LEU A 221 9.85 9.72 27.43
CA LEU A 221 10.75 10.75 27.95
C LEU A 221 12.13 10.18 28.36
N GLU A 222 12.15 9.01 28.98
CA GLU A 222 13.40 8.29 29.32
C GLU A 222 14.20 7.87 28.07
N ALA A 223 13.51 7.49 26.99
CA ALA A 223 14.14 7.23 25.70
C ALA A 223 14.62 8.52 25.03
N TYR A 224 13.80 9.58 25.05
CA TYR A 224 14.12 10.88 24.46
C TYR A 224 15.37 11.52 25.06
N ALA A 225 15.55 11.42 26.39
CA ALA A 225 16.75 11.92 27.07
C ALA A 225 18.07 11.28 26.57
N ARG A 226 18.02 10.09 25.94
CA ARG A 226 19.20 9.43 25.33
C ARG A 226 19.60 10.01 23.97
N HIS A 227 18.79 10.91 23.43
CA HIS A 227 18.99 11.50 22.11
C HIS A 227 19.52 12.94 22.14
N VAL A 228 19.73 13.54 23.32
CA VAL A 228 20.29 14.90 23.49
C VAL A 228 21.56 15.11 22.65
N GLY A 229 21.64 16.28 22.02
CA GLY A 229 22.76 16.71 21.19
C GLY A 229 22.72 16.17 19.75
N LYS A 230 21.72 15.36 19.39
CA LYS A 230 21.52 14.92 18.00
C LYS A 230 20.78 16.01 17.24
N SER A 231 21.32 16.41 16.08
CA SER A 231 20.59 17.30 15.17
C SER A 231 19.28 16.67 14.71
N GLN A 232 18.32 17.49 14.29
CA GLN A 232 17.03 17.01 13.77
C GLN A 232 17.22 16.05 12.59
N THR A 233 18.14 16.37 11.67
CA THR A 233 18.48 15.54 10.52
C THR A 233 19.08 14.20 10.94
N ALA A 234 19.94 14.18 11.97
CA ALA A 234 20.49 12.94 12.53
C ALA A 234 19.39 12.10 13.21
N ALA A 235 18.43 12.73 13.87
CA ALA A 235 17.27 12.04 14.46
C ALA A 235 16.37 11.42 13.39
N ARG A 236 16.07 12.14 12.29
CA ARG A 236 15.32 11.62 11.14
C ARG A 236 16.04 10.43 10.48
N LYS A 237 17.35 10.54 10.25
CA LYS A 237 18.18 9.40 9.77
C LYS A 237 18.06 8.19 10.69
N ARG A 238 18.22 8.39 12.00
CA ARG A 238 18.15 7.30 12.99
C ARG A 238 16.76 6.67 13.05
N TYR A 239 15.70 7.46 12.89
CA TYR A 239 14.32 6.98 12.80
C TYR A 239 14.16 6.08 11.58
N LEU A 240 14.58 6.54 10.41
CA LEU A 240 14.50 5.78 9.16
C LEU A 240 15.34 4.50 9.20
N GLU A 241 16.54 4.54 9.78
CA GLU A 241 17.36 3.35 10.02
C GLU A 241 16.67 2.35 10.94
N TYR A 242 15.93 2.82 11.94
CA TYR A 242 15.16 1.94 12.82
C TYR A 242 14.04 1.25 12.04
N VAL A 243 13.22 2.03 11.31
CA VAL A 243 12.10 1.51 10.51
C VAL A 243 12.58 0.57 9.41
N ARG A 244 13.75 0.82 8.83
CA ARG A 244 14.35 -0.04 7.79
C ARG A 244 14.65 -1.47 8.27
N LYS A 245 14.77 -1.71 9.57
CA LYS A 245 14.90 -3.07 10.12
C LYS A 245 13.64 -3.90 9.97
N PHE A 246 12.49 -3.25 9.73
CA PHE A 246 11.25 -3.98 9.50
C PHE A 246 11.28 -4.63 8.11
N PRO A 247 11.02 -5.94 7.99
CA PRO A 247 11.09 -6.68 6.72
C PRO A 247 10.00 -6.30 5.71
N PHE A 248 9.11 -5.38 6.09
CA PHE A 248 8.00 -4.88 5.29
C PHE A 248 8.15 -3.38 4.99
N ASN A 249 9.25 -2.75 5.41
CA ASN A 249 9.49 -1.35 5.13
C ASN A 249 9.67 -1.09 3.63
N GLY A 250 8.88 -0.18 3.08
CA GLY A 250 8.93 0.18 1.66
C GLY A 250 8.25 -0.84 0.74
N ASN A 251 7.52 -1.81 1.30
CA ASN A 251 6.74 -2.75 0.50
C ASN A 251 5.55 -2.04 -0.18
N SER A 252 5.20 -2.49 -1.38
CA SER A 252 3.88 -2.26 -1.97
C SER A 252 2.89 -3.22 -1.29
N PHE A 253 1.79 -2.70 -0.74
CA PHE A 253 0.82 -3.52 0.00
C PHE A 253 -0.49 -3.71 -0.77
N PHE A 254 -1.01 -4.93 -0.69
CA PHE A 254 -2.25 -5.35 -1.34
C PHE A 254 -3.16 -5.99 -0.28
N PRO A 255 -4.41 -5.54 -0.12
CA PRO A 255 -5.37 -6.21 0.76
C PRO A 255 -5.57 -7.67 0.36
N CYS A 256 -5.54 -8.57 1.36
CA CYS A 256 -5.72 -10.00 1.17
C CYS A 256 -6.42 -10.64 2.37
N CYS A 257 -6.85 -11.89 2.21
CA CYS A 257 -7.36 -12.75 3.28
C CYS A 257 -6.88 -14.19 3.06
N GLN A 258 -7.02 -15.08 4.05
CA GLN A 258 -6.67 -16.50 3.93
C GLN A 258 -7.90 -17.37 3.67
N TYR A 259 -9.07 -16.92 4.11
CA TYR A 259 -10.32 -17.63 3.93
C TYR A 259 -11.19 -16.94 2.89
N LEU A 260 -11.97 -17.72 2.17
CA LEU A 260 -12.90 -17.21 1.17
C LEU A 260 -13.84 -16.18 1.82
N PRO A 261 -13.92 -14.95 1.29
CA PRO A 261 -14.86 -13.97 1.79
C PRO A 261 -16.31 -14.48 1.68
N PRO A 262 -17.21 -14.06 2.60
CA PRO A 262 -18.63 -14.38 2.52
C PRO A 262 -19.19 -14.08 1.13
N GLY A 263 -19.89 -15.04 0.52
CA GLY A 263 -20.46 -14.90 -0.82
C GLY A 263 -19.44 -14.60 -1.94
N ALA A 264 -18.14 -14.78 -1.70
CA ALA A 264 -17.04 -14.37 -2.58
C ALA A 264 -16.91 -12.84 -2.81
N TYR A 265 -17.54 -12.04 -1.95
CA TYR A 265 -17.47 -10.58 -1.94
C TYR A 265 -16.31 -10.12 -1.08
N PHE A 266 -15.26 -9.59 -1.70
CA PHE A 266 -13.99 -9.28 -1.03
C PHE A 266 -14.11 -8.12 -0.01
N GLU A 267 -15.11 -7.27 -0.18
CA GLU A 267 -15.54 -6.23 0.76
C GLU A 267 -16.09 -6.79 2.07
N MET A 268 -16.57 -8.05 2.08
CA MET A 268 -17.10 -8.74 3.27
C MET A 268 -16.03 -9.58 4.00
N ARG A 269 -14.76 -9.49 3.59
CA ARG A 269 -13.65 -10.22 4.21
C ARG A 269 -13.61 -9.98 5.72
N GLN A 270 -13.36 -11.04 6.48
CA GLN A 270 -13.25 -10.99 7.95
C GLN A 270 -11.81 -10.82 8.43
N GLN A 271 -10.84 -10.90 7.53
CA GLN A 271 -9.42 -10.75 7.82
C GLN A 271 -8.87 -9.55 7.06
N HIS A 272 -8.29 -8.60 7.78
CA HIS A 272 -7.61 -7.46 7.18
C HIS A 272 -6.12 -7.74 7.09
N HIS A 273 -5.74 -8.65 6.21
CA HIS A 273 -4.33 -8.89 5.93
C HIS A 273 -3.82 -7.96 4.83
N LEU A 274 -2.54 -7.59 4.93
CA LEU A 274 -1.82 -6.91 3.85
C LEU A 274 -0.72 -7.82 3.33
N PHE A 275 -0.74 -8.08 2.02
CA PHE A 275 0.34 -8.71 1.28
C PHE A 275 1.33 -7.65 0.83
N GLY A 276 2.54 -7.64 1.38
CA GLY A 276 3.59 -6.70 1.05
C GLY A 276 4.63 -7.31 0.12
N VAL A 277 4.92 -6.66 -1.00
CA VAL A 277 6.04 -6.99 -1.90
C VAL A 277 7.10 -5.89 -1.82
N GLY A 278 8.33 -6.24 -1.44
CA GLY A 278 9.45 -5.31 -1.30
C GLY A 278 10.72 -5.78 -2.01
N ALA A 279 11.80 -4.99 -1.92
CA ALA A 279 13.09 -5.36 -2.50
C ALA A 279 13.65 -6.64 -1.86
N ASP A 280 13.38 -6.88 -0.57
CA ASP A 280 13.95 -7.99 0.20
C ASP A 280 13.09 -9.27 0.17
N GLY A 281 11.85 -9.22 -0.32
CA GLY A 281 10.97 -10.37 -0.33
C GLY A 281 9.48 -10.05 -0.17
N ILE A 282 8.75 -11.03 0.35
CA ILE A 282 7.31 -10.96 0.61
C ILE A 282 7.05 -10.96 2.11
N SER A 283 6.12 -10.11 2.55
CA SER A 283 5.68 -9.98 3.95
C SER A 283 4.15 -10.03 4.05
N ILE A 284 3.59 -10.76 5.02
CA ILE A 284 2.14 -10.76 5.31
C ILE A 284 1.91 -10.14 6.68
N LEU A 285 1.08 -9.09 6.73
CA LEU A 285 0.74 -8.37 7.95
C LEU A 285 -0.71 -8.64 8.33
N ASP A 286 -0.97 -8.89 9.61
CA ASP A 286 -2.30 -8.92 10.22
C ASP A 286 -2.58 -7.55 10.84
N GLN A 287 -3.46 -6.76 10.20
CA GLN A 287 -3.79 -5.40 10.64
C GLN A 287 -4.69 -5.39 11.87
N ASP A 288 -5.44 -6.47 12.11
CA ASP A 288 -6.34 -6.59 13.26
C ASP A 288 -5.54 -6.91 14.52
N LYS A 289 -4.53 -7.78 14.40
CA LYS A 289 -3.65 -8.17 15.51
C LYS A 289 -2.37 -7.34 15.61
N ASN A 290 -2.14 -6.40 14.69
CA ASN A 290 -0.92 -5.59 14.62
C ASN A 290 0.34 -6.48 14.65
N LYS A 291 0.44 -7.42 13.71
CA LYS A 291 1.48 -8.47 13.71
C LYS A 291 1.99 -8.81 12.31
N LEU A 292 3.29 -9.07 12.20
CA LEU A 292 3.89 -9.76 11.04
C LEU A 292 3.60 -11.27 11.13
N LEU A 293 2.84 -11.81 10.18
CA LEU A 293 2.50 -13.24 10.12
C LEU A 293 3.54 -14.07 9.37
N PHE A 294 4.15 -13.48 8.35
CA PHE A 294 5.07 -14.14 7.45
C PHE A 294 6.04 -13.14 6.86
N HIS A 295 7.30 -13.53 6.73
CA HIS A 295 8.24 -12.90 5.84
C HIS A 295 9.13 -13.99 5.21
N CYS A 296 9.41 -13.87 3.92
CA CYS A 296 10.35 -14.74 3.22
C CYS A 296 11.05 -13.96 2.10
N GLY A 297 12.38 -14.05 2.09
CA GLY A 297 13.20 -13.46 1.04
C GLY A 297 13.18 -14.25 -0.26
N TRP A 298 13.51 -13.58 -1.37
CA TRP A 298 13.37 -14.12 -2.73
C TRP A 298 14.08 -15.46 -2.97
N LYS A 299 15.24 -15.68 -2.33
CA LYS A 299 16.07 -16.88 -2.54
C LYS A 299 15.39 -18.18 -2.09
N ASN A 300 14.50 -18.10 -1.10
CA ASN A 300 13.88 -19.27 -0.49
C ASN A 300 12.39 -19.39 -0.83
N LEU A 301 11.88 -18.53 -1.70
CA LEU A 301 10.46 -18.41 -2.00
C LEU A 301 10.12 -19.06 -3.34
N VAL A 302 9.15 -19.96 -3.32
CA VAL A 302 8.47 -20.48 -4.51
C VAL A 302 7.02 -20.05 -4.43
N TRP A 303 6.43 -19.62 -5.54
CA TRP A 303 5.02 -19.23 -5.55
C TRP A 303 4.34 -19.63 -6.86
N GLN A 304 3.02 -19.71 -6.79
CA GLN A 304 2.12 -19.87 -7.92
C GLN A 304 0.93 -18.96 -7.70
N PHE A 305 0.33 -18.46 -8.78
CA PHE A 305 -0.84 -17.60 -8.70
C PHE A 305 -1.88 -18.00 -9.76
N ASN A 306 -3.12 -17.61 -9.50
CA ASN A 306 -4.21 -17.58 -10.47
C ASN A 306 -4.93 -16.23 -10.35
N ASP A 307 -6.16 -16.12 -10.87
CA ASP A 307 -6.90 -14.85 -10.91
C ASP A 307 -7.05 -14.17 -9.55
N ASP A 308 -7.38 -14.94 -8.50
CA ASP A 308 -7.73 -14.41 -7.16
C ASP A 308 -6.94 -15.02 -6.02
N ASN A 309 -5.93 -15.86 -6.31
CA ASN A 309 -5.22 -16.61 -5.30
C ASN A 309 -3.71 -16.65 -5.58
N ILE A 310 -2.92 -16.55 -4.52
CA ILE A 310 -1.48 -16.79 -4.55
C ILE A 310 -1.14 -17.84 -3.49
N VAL A 311 -0.46 -18.89 -3.91
CA VAL A 311 0.10 -19.90 -3.03
C VAL A 311 1.60 -19.75 -3.00
N MET A 312 2.17 -19.68 -1.80
CA MET A 312 3.60 -19.51 -1.54
C MET A 312 4.11 -20.70 -0.73
N TRP A 313 5.32 -21.14 -1.05
CA TRP A 313 6.05 -22.17 -0.34
C TRP A 313 7.45 -21.68 0.01
N VAL A 314 7.90 -22.00 1.22
CA VAL A 314 9.26 -21.74 1.67
C VAL A 314 10.10 -22.99 1.52
N LEU A 315 11.22 -22.89 0.82
CA LEU A 315 12.20 -23.97 0.69
C LEU A 315 12.87 -24.28 2.04
N LYS A 316 13.18 -25.55 2.29
CA LYS A 316 14.07 -25.93 3.40
C LYS A 316 15.51 -25.60 3.05
N GLU A 317 16.30 -25.19 4.03
CA GLU A 317 17.74 -24.93 3.88
C GLU A 317 18.45 -26.14 3.25
N GLY A 318 19.35 -25.90 2.29
CA GLY A 318 20.08 -26.94 1.56
C GLY A 318 19.32 -27.64 0.42
N THR A 319 18.07 -27.24 0.12
CA THR A 319 17.29 -27.84 -0.97
C THR A 319 17.51 -27.10 -2.28
N THR A 320 18.07 -27.76 -3.30
CA THR A 320 18.08 -27.28 -4.69
C THR A 320 16.86 -27.80 -5.44
N ILE A 321 16.20 -26.93 -6.22
CA ILE A 321 15.02 -27.31 -7.01
C ILE A 321 15.49 -28.08 -8.25
N ASN A 322 15.60 -29.41 -8.15
CA ASN A 322 15.50 -30.29 -9.31
C ASN A 322 14.02 -30.66 -9.52
N VAL A 323 13.53 -30.45 -10.75
CA VAL A 323 12.11 -30.36 -11.12
C VAL A 323 11.33 -31.68 -10.93
N ASP A 324 11.97 -32.83 -10.72
CA ASP A 324 11.28 -34.13 -10.91
C ASP A 324 11.03 -35.03 -9.70
N GLU A 325 11.30 -34.63 -8.45
CA GLU A 325 11.03 -35.55 -7.32
C GLU A 325 10.23 -34.97 -6.14
N LYS A 326 9.18 -35.73 -5.79
CA LYS A 326 8.29 -35.73 -4.60
C LYS A 326 8.14 -34.41 -3.83
N LYS A 327 7.04 -33.70 -4.15
CA LYS A 327 6.63 -32.37 -3.65
C LYS A 327 6.52 -32.18 -2.13
N LYS A 328 6.41 -33.23 -1.31
CA LYS A 328 6.06 -33.08 0.13
C LYS A 328 7.25 -32.87 1.08
N GLN A 329 8.49 -33.21 0.71
CA GLN A 329 9.65 -33.08 1.63
C GLN A 329 10.47 -31.80 1.47
N LYS A 330 10.27 -31.04 0.38
CA LYS A 330 11.10 -29.89 -0.03
C LYS A 330 10.75 -28.56 0.66
N TYR A 331 9.54 -28.44 1.22
CA TYR A 331 9.03 -27.17 1.75
C TYR A 331 8.84 -27.20 3.27
N SER A 332 9.16 -26.09 3.93
CA SER A 332 8.99 -25.92 5.38
C SER A 332 7.66 -25.28 5.76
N LYS A 333 7.06 -24.49 4.85
CA LYS A 333 5.80 -23.77 5.10
C LYS A 333 5.06 -23.49 3.80
N GLN A 334 3.73 -23.51 3.87
CA GLN A 334 2.84 -23.09 2.78
C GLN A 334 1.94 -21.94 3.28
N PHE A 335 1.73 -20.94 2.44
CA PHE A 335 0.75 -19.88 2.64
C PHE A 335 -0.14 -19.78 1.41
N GLU A 336 -1.45 -19.74 1.62
CA GLU A 336 -2.43 -19.47 0.59
C GLU A 336 -3.14 -18.17 0.97
N ILE A 337 -3.28 -17.27 -0.02
CA ILE A 337 -3.96 -15.99 0.16
C ILE A 337 -4.94 -15.78 -0.98
N ILE A 338 -6.05 -15.12 -0.66
CA ILE A 338 -7.07 -14.73 -1.60
C ILE A 338 -7.01 -13.21 -1.74
N THR A 339 -6.91 -12.74 -2.97
CA THR A 339 -6.94 -11.33 -3.34
C THR A 339 -7.23 -11.17 -4.84
N PRO A 340 -8.16 -10.29 -5.25
CA PRO A 340 -8.39 -9.96 -6.65
C PRO A 340 -7.21 -9.23 -7.33
N GLN A 341 -6.15 -8.95 -6.57
CA GLN A 341 -4.95 -8.24 -7.04
C GLN A 341 -3.81 -9.19 -7.39
N ALA A 342 -4.06 -10.51 -7.47
CA ALA A 342 -3.03 -11.53 -7.67
C ALA A 342 -2.17 -11.27 -8.93
N ALA A 343 -2.81 -10.88 -10.04
CA ALA A 343 -2.10 -10.53 -11.28
C ALA A 343 -1.21 -9.28 -11.14
N ILE A 344 -1.64 -8.26 -10.37
CA ILE A 344 -0.81 -7.07 -10.12
C ILE A 344 0.39 -7.48 -9.25
N ILE A 345 0.13 -8.24 -8.19
CA ILE A 345 1.16 -8.73 -7.27
C ILE A 345 2.22 -9.52 -8.03
N GLN A 346 1.83 -10.42 -8.93
CA GLN A 346 2.76 -11.18 -9.77
C GLN A 346 3.72 -10.24 -10.53
N ASN A 347 3.19 -9.22 -11.20
CA ASN A 347 4.01 -8.28 -11.97
C ASN A 347 5.00 -7.51 -11.08
N VAL A 348 4.60 -7.17 -9.84
CA VAL A 348 5.49 -6.51 -8.88
C VAL A 348 6.57 -7.47 -8.37
N ILE A 349 6.23 -8.74 -8.12
CA ILE A 349 7.21 -9.78 -7.75
C ILE A 349 8.26 -9.96 -8.87
N GLU A 350 7.82 -10.10 -10.12
CA GLU A 350 8.73 -10.24 -11.26
C GLU A 350 9.67 -9.03 -11.40
N ARG A 351 9.14 -7.81 -11.23
CA ARG A 351 9.95 -6.59 -11.23
C ARG A 351 10.96 -6.58 -10.08
N ALA A 352 10.54 -6.96 -8.86
CA ALA A 352 11.43 -7.01 -7.70
C ALA A 352 12.61 -7.95 -7.94
N ILE A 353 12.35 -9.18 -8.38
CA ILE A 353 13.38 -10.18 -8.67
C ILE A 353 14.31 -9.71 -9.80
N HIS A 354 13.76 -9.07 -10.85
CA HIS A 354 14.58 -8.53 -11.93
C HIS A 354 15.56 -7.47 -11.43
N LEU A 355 15.11 -6.56 -10.55
CA LEU A 355 15.96 -5.51 -9.99
C LEU A 355 17.02 -6.09 -9.04
N THR A 356 16.66 -7.04 -8.17
CA THR A 356 17.62 -7.70 -7.27
C THR A 356 18.73 -8.41 -8.04
N LYS A 357 18.40 -9.14 -9.12
CA LYS A 357 19.41 -9.82 -9.96
C LYS A 357 20.35 -8.85 -10.68
N LYS A 358 19.83 -7.69 -11.08
CA LYS A 358 20.62 -6.63 -11.75
C LYS A 358 21.62 -6.00 -10.78
N GLU A 359 21.26 -5.85 -9.50
CA GLU A 359 22.17 -5.38 -8.45
C GLU A 359 23.24 -6.43 -8.11
N GLU A 360 22.89 -7.73 -8.11
CA GLU A 360 23.86 -8.82 -7.91
C GLU A 360 24.84 -9.01 -9.09
N THR A 361 24.55 -8.45 -10.28
CA THR A 361 25.39 -8.57 -11.49
C THR A 361 25.67 -7.20 -12.12
N PRO A 362 26.70 -6.45 -11.67
CA PRO A 362 27.03 -5.17 -12.28
C PRO A 362 27.80 -5.39 -13.60
N LEU A 363 27.17 -4.94 -14.71
CA LEU A 363 27.66 -4.66 -16.07
C LEU A 363 27.60 -5.73 -17.19
N ASN A 364 27.14 -5.22 -18.33
CA ASN A 364 27.26 -5.67 -19.73
C ASN A 364 26.41 -6.85 -20.21
N LEU A 365 25.14 -6.59 -20.52
CA LEU A 365 24.45 -7.28 -21.62
C LEU A 365 23.62 -6.29 -22.45
N THR A 366 24.09 -6.02 -23.66
CA THR A 366 23.35 -5.43 -24.77
C THR A 366 22.14 -6.32 -25.09
N TYR A 367 20.93 -5.81 -24.88
CA TYR A 367 19.72 -6.54 -25.26
C TYR A 367 19.56 -6.55 -26.79
N SER A 368 19.72 -7.72 -27.39
CA SER A 368 19.25 -8.00 -28.76
C SER A 368 17.73 -8.18 -28.74
N THR A 369 17.02 -7.43 -29.58
CA THR A 369 15.55 -7.29 -29.64
C THR A 369 14.81 -8.47 -30.26
N ARG A 370 15.25 -9.73 -30.09
CA ARG A 370 14.64 -10.88 -30.79
C ARG A 370 13.80 -11.88 -29.99
N ASP A 371 13.82 -11.89 -28.66
CA ASP A 371 13.20 -13.02 -27.91
C ASP A 371 11.85 -12.74 -27.22
N LEU A 372 11.10 -11.70 -27.63
CA LEU A 372 9.78 -11.37 -27.06
C LEU A 372 8.57 -11.92 -27.86
N LYS A 373 8.75 -12.90 -28.75
CA LYS A 373 7.66 -13.39 -29.63
C LYS A 373 7.29 -14.88 -29.52
N SER A 374 7.95 -15.70 -28.71
CA SER A 374 7.70 -17.15 -28.73
C SER A 374 6.84 -17.73 -27.59
N LEU A 375 6.26 -16.91 -26.71
CA LEU A 375 5.46 -17.42 -25.57
C LEU A 375 3.99 -16.98 -25.56
N ASN A 376 3.34 -16.85 -26.73
CA ASN A 376 1.96 -16.36 -26.80
C ASN A 376 0.94 -17.20 -27.56
N ASN A 377 1.27 -18.42 -27.98
CA ASN A 377 0.27 -19.30 -28.60
C ASN A 377 0.40 -20.70 -28.01
N THR A 378 -0.65 -21.17 -27.31
CA THR A 378 -1.24 -22.55 -27.28
C THR A 378 -1.93 -22.92 -25.94
N THR A 379 -2.37 -21.98 -25.11
CA THR A 379 -3.15 -22.31 -23.88
C THR A 379 -4.43 -21.50 -23.63
N SER A 380 -4.87 -20.64 -24.55
CA SER A 380 -5.93 -19.65 -24.27
C SER A 380 -7.38 -20.02 -24.67
N SER A 381 -7.68 -21.14 -25.34
CA SER A 381 -9.07 -21.38 -25.82
C SER A 381 -9.87 -22.43 -25.04
N LEU A 382 -9.25 -23.52 -24.56
CA LEU A 382 -9.98 -24.61 -23.90
C LEU A 382 -10.22 -24.39 -22.39
N ALA A 383 -9.33 -23.65 -21.71
CA ALA A 383 -9.53 -23.26 -20.32
C ALA A 383 -10.61 -22.17 -20.19
N ASN A 384 -10.60 -21.17 -21.06
CA ASN A 384 -11.53 -20.03 -21.01
C ASN A 384 -13.01 -20.44 -21.17
N ASN A 385 -13.32 -21.50 -21.93
CA ASN A 385 -14.70 -21.96 -22.10
C ASN A 385 -15.23 -22.77 -20.90
N ARG A 386 -14.43 -23.67 -20.31
CA ARG A 386 -14.82 -24.40 -19.09
C ARG A 386 -15.00 -23.50 -17.87
N PHE A 387 -14.25 -22.38 -17.78
CA PHE A 387 -14.38 -21.45 -16.66
C PHE A 387 -15.51 -20.42 -16.83
N LYS A 388 -15.89 -20.04 -18.07
CA LYS A 388 -17.12 -19.29 -18.31
C LYS A 388 -18.36 -20.08 -17.89
N GLU A 389 -18.42 -21.36 -18.27
CA GLU A 389 -19.50 -22.25 -17.86
C GLU A 389 -19.53 -22.39 -16.33
N ALA A 390 -18.40 -22.68 -15.67
CA ALA A 390 -18.35 -22.78 -14.21
C ALA A 390 -18.72 -21.47 -13.48
N ARG A 391 -18.42 -20.30 -14.04
CA ARG A 391 -18.82 -18.99 -13.50
C ARG A 391 -20.32 -18.74 -13.64
N LEU A 392 -20.92 -19.07 -14.79
CA LEU A 392 -22.37 -19.02 -14.99
C LEU A 392 -23.10 -20.00 -14.05
N THR A 393 -22.66 -21.25 -13.97
CA THR A 393 -23.29 -22.26 -13.09
C THR A 393 -23.17 -21.89 -11.61
N ARG A 394 -22.10 -21.19 -11.19
CA ARG A 394 -21.90 -20.72 -9.81
C ARG A 394 -22.76 -19.48 -9.48
N MET A 395 -22.95 -18.58 -10.44
CA MET A 395 -23.88 -17.44 -10.30
C MET A 395 -25.34 -17.88 -10.28
N GLU A 396 -25.71 -18.91 -11.05
CA GLU A 396 -27.05 -19.51 -11.03
C GLU A 396 -27.34 -20.23 -9.70
N LYS A 397 -26.36 -20.96 -9.15
CA LYS A 397 -26.47 -21.55 -7.81
C LYS A 397 -26.57 -20.49 -6.70
N ALA A 398 -25.86 -19.38 -6.82
CA ALA A 398 -25.97 -18.27 -5.89
C ALA A 398 -27.34 -17.58 -5.98
N ARG A 399 -27.89 -17.40 -7.21
CA ARG A 399 -29.26 -16.90 -7.42
C ARG A 399 -30.31 -17.84 -6.82
N SER A 400 -30.21 -19.14 -7.05
CA SER A 400 -31.08 -20.16 -6.43
C SER A 400 -31.06 -20.07 -4.90
N TYR A 401 -29.87 -19.93 -4.30
CA TYR A 401 -29.72 -19.83 -2.86
C TYR A 401 -30.33 -18.55 -2.28
N ILE A 402 -30.26 -17.43 -3.02
CA ILE A 402 -30.92 -16.17 -2.66
C ILE A 402 -32.45 -16.29 -2.79
N THR A 403 -32.97 -16.95 -3.83
CA THR A 403 -34.40 -17.22 -4.00
C THR A 403 -34.95 -18.14 -2.89
N ASP A 404 -34.16 -19.12 -2.45
CA ASP A 404 -34.53 -20.02 -1.36
C ASP A 404 -34.54 -19.29 0.00
N ILE A 405 -33.59 -18.37 0.25
CA ILE A 405 -33.60 -17.50 1.44
C ILE A 405 -34.79 -16.53 1.42
N GLN A 406 -35.18 -16.02 0.25
CA GLN A 406 -36.33 -15.12 0.07
C GLN A 406 -37.67 -15.83 0.32
N LYS A 407 -37.80 -17.11 -0.09
CA LYS A 407 -38.98 -17.95 0.21
C LYS A 407 -39.13 -18.27 1.70
N VAL A 408 -38.03 -18.46 2.42
CA VAL A 408 -38.02 -18.77 3.86
C VAL A 408 -38.42 -17.55 4.72
N ASN A 409 -38.20 -16.32 4.22
CA ASN A 409 -38.44 -15.09 4.98
C ASN A 409 -39.69 -14.29 4.56
N GLY A 410 -40.52 -14.79 3.64
CA GLY A 410 -41.83 -14.19 3.31
C GLY A 410 -41.78 -12.78 2.70
N ILE A 411 -40.65 -12.36 2.12
CA ILE A 411 -40.52 -11.04 1.48
C ILE A 411 -40.84 -11.18 -0.01
N THR A 412 -41.98 -10.64 -0.43
CA THR A 412 -42.38 -10.57 -1.85
C THR A 412 -41.97 -9.20 -2.40
N ILE A 413 -41.02 -9.16 -3.33
CA ILE A 413 -40.76 -7.98 -4.17
C ILE A 413 -41.48 -8.22 -5.49
N ILE A 414 -42.32 -7.27 -5.89
CA ILE A 414 -43.04 -7.26 -7.16
C ILE A 414 -42.02 -6.96 -8.26
N ASP A 415 -41.84 -7.89 -9.20
CA ASP A 415 -41.02 -7.71 -10.40
C ASP A 415 -41.76 -6.75 -11.36
N GLU A 416 -41.34 -5.49 -11.40
CA GLU A 416 -41.68 -4.56 -12.49
C GLU A 416 -40.77 -4.86 -13.69
N ASP A 417 -41.10 -5.91 -14.43
CA ASP A 417 -40.67 -6.07 -15.83
C ASP A 417 -41.62 -7.01 -16.57
N LYS A 418 -42.88 -6.57 -16.67
CA LYS A 418 -43.82 -6.95 -17.73
C LYS A 418 -44.75 -5.79 -18.08
N SER A 419 -44.24 -4.86 -18.90
CA SER A 419 -44.99 -4.19 -19.97
C SER A 419 -44.04 -3.52 -20.94
#